data_AF-A0A945PRA4-F1
#
_entry.id   AF-A0A945PRA4-F1
#
_cell.length_a   1.000
_cell.length_b   1.000
_cell.length_c   1.000
_cell.angle_alpha   90.00
_cell.angle_beta   90.00
_cell.angle_gamma   90.00
#
_symmetry.space_group_name_H-M   'P 1'
#
loop_
_entity.id
_entity.type
_entity.pdbx_description
1 polymer ?
#
loop_
_entity_poly.entity_id
_entity_poly.type
_entity_poly.pdbx_seq_one_letter_code
_entity_poly.pdbx_strand_id
1 'polypeptide(L)'
;MRFFLQFVAFFLLLSAVAPAQIYSVQLANKKLEKQFAKVMHELPSGPVLLVEIAAGCEIDDNGNVIYEKEEDGVLNFFIQNRKDPLQLPYKMNEDGTRGKGVRKYVLTIEQAKVKEITPMMSRESWYTLSVIYTRKKQGVADLVRARRRMEKDSEDFAHQTLRILRELDSLDRWLRSHGYKEAAEKLTRTIRKEKKTLGGESEMRLLEAQASAHIVPNPESLDAAIQVVGAAIAKPLQFHVVESLHFRFVYEISRTSDKNAIDYIKFAEYILEDFRRQFIDPFVGPDFVDLIPDKLIAEFFFGPNQMQVYEQMYTEYYLMDWGPEKDVKLQLVGQTVLAPGDLLWIDYWRLTPGVRVRDILTHRVGHLLAVKHLDLLYATAPHAWLSEGMGYWVSFHHLDSNRTSCVAFRPKDAGHTVARGPEKKDESAYRQVRYKGGRARMAETVLKQGRPLHSLFQLTLWGMKSPDVAVSWAFLDYLFHTQGKNAQLFLRALAKEATVGPEGYLPRLRTVMNEIFKPAPGEDVFSKLNDEMRAYLTKTYLSQ
;
A
#
# COMPACT_ATOMS: atom_id res chain seq x y z
N MET A 1 34.09 -59.09 19.04
CA MET A 1 34.48 -57.75 19.52
C MET A 1 33.75 -56.74 18.64
N ARG A 2 32.57 -56.31 19.11
CA ARG A 2 32.31 -54.94 19.60
C ARG A 2 32.17 -53.96 18.43
N PHE A 3 30.95 -53.70 17.96
CA PHE A 3 30.08 -52.62 18.47
C PHE A 3 30.83 -51.30 18.55
N PHE A 4 30.61 -50.40 17.60
CA PHE A 4 30.36 -48.96 17.76
C PHE A 4 30.39 -48.30 16.35
N LEU A 5 29.51 -47.33 16.12
CA LEU A 5 29.35 -46.51 14.88
C LEU A 5 28.36 -47.02 13.81
N GLN A 6 27.19 -47.49 14.25
CA GLN A 6 25.95 -46.82 13.85
C GLN A 6 25.64 -45.73 14.89
N PHE A 7 24.92 -44.68 14.50
CA PHE A 7 24.59 -43.46 15.26
C PHE A 7 25.69 -42.39 15.31
N VAL A 8 25.59 -41.41 14.40
CA VAL A 8 25.72 -39.95 14.61
C VAL A 8 25.80 -39.33 13.20
N ALA A 9 24.63 -39.08 12.61
CA ALA A 9 24.40 -38.08 11.56
C ALA A 9 22.89 -37.76 11.42
N PHE A 10 22.12 -38.07 12.47
CA PHE A 10 20.73 -37.68 12.68
C PHE A 10 20.76 -37.00 14.05
N PHE A 11 20.39 -35.71 14.10
CA PHE A 11 20.55 -34.77 15.23
C PHE A 11 21.91 -34.10 15.39
N LEU A 12 22.07 -32.94 14.74
CA LEU A 12 22.30 -31.64 15.40
C LEU A 12 22.66 -30.60 14.32
N LEU A 13 21.65 -30.13 13.58
CA LEU A 13 21.66 -28.78 13.06
C LEU A 13 20.77 -27.96 13.97
N LEU A 14 21.35 -27.52 15.10
CA LEU A 14 20.90 -26.31 15.79
C LEU A 14 21.26 -25.13 14.89
N SER A 15 20.55 -24.99 13.77
CA SER A 15 20.58 -23.75 13.02
C SER A 15 19.82 -22.73 13.85
N ALA A 16 20.47 -21.64 14.23
CA ALA A 16 19.78 -20.41 14.54
C ALA A 16 18.67 -20.22 13.51
N VAL A 17 17.45 -19.89 13.96
CA VAL A 17 16.26 -19.79 13.11
C VAL A 17 16.55 -18.74 12.04
N ALA A 18 17.05 -19.17 10.88
CA ALA A 18 17.06 -18.34 9.70
C ALA A 18 15.58 -17.95 9.51
N PRO A 19 15.25 -16.65 9.45
CA PRO A 19 13.88 -16.24 9.19
C PRO A 19 13.51 -16.91 7.87
N ALA A 20 12.55 -17.84 7.94
CA ALA A 20 12.07 -18.56 6.78
C ALA A 20 11.68 -17.54 5.69
N GLN A 21 12.24 -17.72 4.48
CA GLN A 21 12.05 -16.80 3.35
C GLN A 21 11.32 -17.51 2.21
N ILE A 22 10.41 -16.79 1.56
CA ILE A 22 9.82 -17.21 0.29
C ILE A 22 10.66 -16.62 -0.85
N TYR A 23 11.03 -17.50 -1.78
CA TYR A 23 11.83 -17.19 -2.97
C TYR A 23 10.99 -17.33 -4.23
N SER A 24 11.36 -16.57 -5.26
CA SER A 24 10.92 -16.81 -6.63
C SER A 24 11.99 -17.60 -7.39
N VAL A 25 11.61 -18.74 -7.97
CA VAL A 25 12.47 -19.53 -8.85
C VAL A 25 12.04 -19.31 -10.30
N GLN A 26 12.96 -18.78 -11.11
CA GLN A 26 12.79 -18.68 -12.55
C GLN A 26 13.38 -19.93 -13.22
N LEU A 27 12.64 -20.51 -14.17
CA LEU A 27 13.05 -21.72 -14.89
C LEU A 27 13.87 -21.36 -16.14
N ALA A 28 14.76 -22.26 -16.55
CA ALA A 28 15.71 -22.03 -17.64
C ALA A 28 15.06 -21.82 -19.02
N ASN A 29 13.85 -22.35 -19.25
CA ASN A 29 13.17 -22.23 -20.54
C ASN A 29 11.64 -22.39 -20.44
N LYS A 30 10.94 -21.95 -21.51
CA LYS A 30 9.48 -22.01 -21.62
C LYS A 30 8.89 -23.42 -21.63
N LYS A 31 9.65 -24.44 -22.01
CA LYS A 31 9.17 -25.84 -21.98
C LYS A 31 8.97 -26.30 -20.53
N LEU A 32 9.88 -25.93 -19.64
CA LEU A 32 9.78 -26.18 -18.21
C LEU A 32 8.62 -25.39 -17.58
N GLU A 33 8.44 -24.12 -17.95
CA GLU A 33 7.28 -23.32 -17.49
C GLU A 33 5.95 -24.00 -17.82
N LYS A 34 5.81 -24.57 -19.02
CA LYS A 34 4.62 -25.35 -19.41
C LYS A 34 4.47 -26.62 -18.55
N GLN A 35 5.57 -27.31 -18.26
CA GLN A 35 5.56 -28.51 -17.40
C GLN A 35 5.05 -28.19 -15.98
N PHE A 36 5.44 -27.04 -15.43
CA PHE A 36 5.07 -26.64 -14.06
C PHE A 36 3.88 -25.66 -14.00
N ALA A 37 3.18 -25.41 -15.11
CA ALA A 37 2.15 -24.36 -15.22
C ALA A 37 1.09 -24.36 -14.09
N LYS A 38 0.76 -25.54 -13.53
CA LYS A 38 -0.20 -25.69 -12.43
C LYS A 38 0.26 -25.05 -11.11
N VAL A 39 1.55 -24.83 -10.92
CA VAL A 39 2.14 -24.25 -9.70
C VAL A 39 2.87 -22.92 -9.97
N MET A 40 2.92 -22.47 -11.22
CA MET A 40 3.48 -21.17 -11.58
C MET A 40 2.61 -20.01 -11.07
N HIS A 41 3.29 -18.93 -10.74
CA HIS A 41 2.75 -17.63 -10.37
C HIS A 41 3.21 -16.57 -11.37
N GLU A 42 2.27 -15.76 -11.86
CA GLU A 42 2.56 -14.71 -12.83
C GLU A 42 3.02 -13.45 -12.12
N LEU A 43 4.25 -13.01 -12.38
CA LEU A 43 4.77 -11.71 -11.98
C LEU A 43 4.97 -10.81 -13.22
N PRO A 44 5.06 -9.48 -13.06
CA PRO A 44 5.40 -8.59 -14.17
C PRO A 44 6.73 -8.92 -14.85
N SER A 45 7.68 -9.53 -14.12
CA SER A 45 8.97 -10.01 -14.63
C SER A 45 8.89 -11.35 -15.37
N GLY A 46 7.71 -11.99 -15.39
CA GLY A 46 7.47 -13.29 -16.00
C GLY A 46 6.97 -14.35 -14.99
N PRO A 47 6.66 -15.55 -15.47
CA PRO A 47 6.16 -16.63 -14.63
C PRO A 47 7.28 -17.19 -13.74
N VAL A 48 6.99 -17.40 -12.46
CA VAL A 48 7.92 -17.96 -11.47
C VAL A 48 7.27 -19.04 -10.61
N LEU A 49 8.07 -19.88 -9.96
CA LEU A 49 7.62 -20.69 -8.83
C LEU A 49 7.83 -19.92 -7.54
N LEU A 50 6.84 -19.89 -6.65
CA LEU A 50 7.03 -19.40 -5.29
C LEU A 50 7.34 -20.58 -4.38
N VAL A 51 8.45 -20.50 -3.65
CA VAL A 51 8.97 -21.64 -2.89
C VAL A 51 9.59 -21.21 -1.56
N GLU A 52 9.66 -22.15 -0.63
CA GLU A 52 10.66 -22.13 0.41
C GLU A 52 11.71 -23.21 0.15
N ILE A 53 12.96 -22.94 0.52
CA ILE A 53 14.02 -23.92 0.41
C ILE A 53 13.80 -25.03 1.45
N ALA A 54 13.76 -26.27 0.96
CA ALA A 54 13.66 -27.47 1.80
C ALA A 54 15.04 -28.15 1.97
N ALA A 55 15.79 -28.31 0.88
CA ALA A 55 17.15 -28.86 0.89
C ALA A 55 17.87 -28.56 -0.44
N GLY A 56 19.21 -28.68 -0.44
CA GLY A 56 20.05 -28.55 -1.64
C GLY A 56 20.56 -27.12 -1.90
N CYS A 57 20.32 -26.18 -0.99
CA CYS A 57 20.91 -24.85 -1.01
C CYS A 57 21.33 -24.41 0.39
N GLU A 58 22.33 -23.55 0.44
CA GLU A 58 22.70 -22.75 1.59
C GLU A 58 22.16 -21.32 1.41
N ILE A 59 22.01 -20.59 2.51
CA ILE A 59 21.57 -19.20 2.50
C ILE A 59 22.66 -18.38 3.20
N ASP A 60 23.18 -17.36 2.52
CA ASP A 60 24.17 -16.47 3.11
C ASP A 60 23.54 -15.47 4.10
N ASP A 61 24.39 -14.71 4.80
CA ASP A 61 23.95 -13.67 5.75
C ASP A 61 23.10 -12.56 5.11
N ASN A 62 23.16 -12.41 3.79
CA ASN A 62 22.39 -11.44 3.02
C ASN A 62 21.05 -12.02 2.50
N GLY A 63 20.79 -13.30 2.74
CA GLY A 63 19.60 -14.01 2.25
C GLY A 63 19.71 -14.51 0.81
N ASN A 64 20.88 -14.43 0.18
CA ASN A 64 21.11 -14.99 -1.14
C ASN A 64 21.23 -16.51 -1.05
N VAL A 65 20.74 -17.18 -2.10
CA VAL A 65 20.75 -18.63 -2.20
C VAL A 65 22.05 -19.07 -2.86
N ILE A 66 22.85 -19.84 -2.14
CA ILE A 66 24.11 -20.41 -2.60
C ILE A 66 23.91 -21.90 -2.85
N TYR A 67 24.27 -22.36 -4.04
CA TYR A 67 24.38 -23.78 -4.34
C TYR A 67 25.41 -23.98 -5.47
N GLU A 68 26.23 -25.02 -5.36
CA GLU A 68 27.13 -25.42 -6.43
C GLU A 68 26.33 -26.16 -7.50
N LYS A 69 26.53 -25.79 -8.77
CA LYS A 69 25.87 -26.45 -9.90
C LYS A 69 26.58 -27.77 -10.18
N GLU A 70 25.99 -28.84 -9.70
CA GLU A 70 26.41 -30.21 -9.98
C GLU A 70 25.57 -30.77 -11.14
N GLU A 71 26.18 -31.64 -11.95
CA GLU A 71 25.55 -32.21 -13.15
C GLU A 71 24.27 -33.02 -12.81
N ASP A 72 24.27 -33.68 -11.65
CA ASP A 72 23.12 -34.44 -11.09
C ASP A 72 22.50 -33.75 -9.86
N GLY A 73 22.86 -32.49 -9.60
CA GLY A 73 22.40 -31.76 -8.42
C GLY A 73 20.90 -31.50 -8.44
N VAL A 74 20.22 -31.74 -7.31
CA VAL A 74 18.78 -31.48 -7.17
C VAL A 74 18.50 -30.48 -6.04
N LEU A 75 17.53 -29.61 -6.30
CA LEU A 75 16.99 -28.67 -5.33
C LEU A 75 15.62 -29.14 -4.88
N ASN A 76 15.39 -29.13 -3.57
CA ASN A 76 14.11 -29.47 -2.99
C ASN A 76 13.46 -28.22 -2.42
N PHE A 77 12.21 -28.01 -2.80
CA PHE A 77 11.43 -26.84 -2.45
C PHE A 77 10.11 -27.24 -1.78
N PHE A 78 9.72 -26.52 -0.74
CA PHE A 78 8.34 -26.55 -0.26
C PHE A 78 7.49 -25.59 -1.08
N ILE A 79 6.41 -26.11 -1.65
CA ILE A 79 5.40 -25.33 -2.37
C ILE A 79 4.12 -25.25 -1.54
N GLN A 80 3.41 -24.13 -1.66
CA GLN A 80 2.16 -23.91 -0.93
C GLN A 80 0.99 -24.73 -1.48
N ASN A 81 0.02 -25.04 -0.62
CA ASN A 81 -1.30 -25.43 -1.10
C ASN A 81 -2.06 -24.21 -1.62
N ARG A 82 -2.18 -24.07 -2.93
CA ARG A 82 -2.85 -22.93 -3.59
C ARG A 82 -4.34 -22.80 -3.26
N LYS A 83 -4.97 -23.87 -2.76
CA LYS A 83 -6.40 -23.92 -2.40
C LYS A 83 -6.68 -23.45 -0.98
N ASP A 84 -5.70 -23.56 -0.08
CA ASP A 84 -5.91 -23.31 1.34
C ASP A 84 -4.57 -22.96 2.04
N PRO A 85 -4.36 -21.67 2.40
CA PRO A 85 -3.18 -21.24 3.14
C PRO A 85 -3.00 -21.92 4.50
N LEU A 86 -4.05 -22.52 5.07
CA LEU A 86 -3.95 -23.25 6.36
C LEU A 86 -3.34 -24.64 6.22
N GLN A 87 -3.24 -25.16 5.00
CA GLN A 87 -2.63 -26.46 4.74
C GLN A 87 -1.15 -26.30 4.41
N LEU A 88 -0.34 -26.25 5.46
CA LEU A 88 1.10 -26.08 5.37
C LEU A 88 1.80 -27.25 4.67
N PRO A 89 2.93 -26.99 3.99
CA PRO A 89 3.74 -28.04 3.36
C PRO A 89 4.55 -28.87 4.36
N TYR A 90 4.53 -28.52 5.64
CA TYR A 90 5.21 -29.19 6.75
C TYR A 90 4.41 -29.02 8.05
N LYS A 91 4.70 -29.85 9.04
CA LYS A 91 4.21 -29.64 10.41
C LYS A 91 5.02 -28.54 11.11
N MET A 92 4.39 -27.78 11.99
CA MET A 92 5.08 -26.91 12.93
C MET A 92 5.22 -27.63 14.27
N ASN A 93 6.41 -27.60 14.85
CA ASN A 93 6.66 -28.10 16.19
C ASN A 93 6.26 -27.03 17.23
N GLU A 94 6.13 -27.44 18.50
CA GLU A 94 5.72 -26.54 19.60
C GLU A 94 6.70 -25.38 19.84
N ASP A 95 7.98 -25.60 19.55
CA ASP A 95 9.06 -24.61 19.64
C ASP A 95 9.10 -23.64 18.43
N GLY A 96 8.15 -23.74 17.50
CA GLY A 96 8.09 -22.92 16.31
C GLY A 96 9.03 -23.36 15.18
N THR A 97 9.73 -24.49 15.32
CA THR A 97 10.57 -25.04 14.26
C THR A 97 9.76 -25.85 13.23
N ARG A 98 10.31 -25.99 12.02
CA ARG A 98 9.71 -26.82 10.98
C ARG A 98 9.92 -28.30 11.30
N GLY A 99 8.82 -29.03 11.42
CA GLY A 99 8.80 -30.48 11.51
C GLY A 99 8.78 -31.16 10.13
N LYS A 100 8.29 -32.40 10.11
CA LYS A 100 8.29 -33.24 8.90
C LYS A 100 7.49 -32.61 7.76
N GLY A 101 8.12 -32.53 6.58
CA GLY A 101 7.50 -32.13 5.32
C GLY A 101 6.44 -33.11 4.82
N VAL A 102 5.44 -32.59 4.11
CA VAL A 102 4.38 -33.35 3.46
C VAL A 102 4.79 -33.60 2.00
N ARG A 103 5.06 -34.85 1.64
CA ARG A 103 5.65 -35.25 0.34
C ARG A 103 4.99 -34.62 -0.89
N LYS A 104 3.66 -34.47 -0.91
CA LYS A 104 2.92 -33.88 -2.05
C LYS A 104 3.21 -32.39 -2.29
N TYR A 105 3.80 -31.71 -1.31
CA TYR A 105 4.16 -30.30 -1.37
C TYR A 105 5.68 -30.10 -1.40
N VAL A 106 6.44 -31.17 -1.67
CA VAL A 106 7.86 -31.10 -1.95
C VAL A 106 8.04 -31.19 -3.46
N LEU A 107 8.65 -30.16 -4.04
CA LEU A 107 8.99 -30.08 -5.44
C LEU A 107 10.49 -30.25 -5.60
N THR A 108 10.90 -31.29 -6.35
CA THR A 108 12.31 -31.55 -6.66
C THR A 108 12.60 -31.08 -8.09
N ILE A 109 13.64 -30.25 -8.26
CA ILE A 109 14.05 -29.69 -9.55
C ILE A 109 15.57 -29.88 -9.71
N GLU A 110 16.01 -30.40 -10.84
CA GLU A 110 17.44 -30.43 -11.18
C GLU A 110 18.00 -29.00 -11.27
N GLN A 111 19.17 -28.78 -10.70
CA GLN A 111 19.82 -27.46 -10.65
C GLN A 111 19.99 -26.85 -12.05
N ALA A 112 20.30 -27.66 -13.07
CA ALA A 112 20.42 -27.23 -14.47
C ALA A 112 19.12 -26.63 -15.06
N LYS A 113 17.96 -26.94 -14.48
CA LYS A 113 16.65 -26.44 -14.92
C LYS A 113 16.28 -25.09 -14.28
N VAL A 114 17.06 -24.63 -13.30
CA VAL A 114 16.87 -23.34 -12.62
C VAL A 114 17.73 -22.27 -13.27
N LYS A 115 17.08 -21.16 -13.67
CA LYS A 115 17.76 -19.98 -14.20
C LYS A 115 18.27 -19.10 -13.07
N GLU A 116 17.40 -18.79 -12.12
CA GLU A 116 17.65 -17.85 -11.03
C GLU A 116 16.75 -18.15 -9.84
N ILE A 117 17.26 -17.90 -8.63
CA ILE A 117 16.50 -17.91 -7.38
C ILE A 117 16.68 -16.55 -6.72
N THR A 118 15.58 -15.83 -6.51
CA THR A 118 15.60 -14.47 -5.96
C THR A 118 14.74 -14.41 -4.69
N PRO A 119 15.22 -13.77 -3.60
CA PRO A 119 14.38 -13.54 -2.43
C PRO A 119 13.15 -12.71 -2.80
N MET A 120 11.95 -13.21 -2.52
CA MET A 120 10.70 -12.49 -2.79
C MET A 120 10.11 -11.89 -1.51
N MET A 121 10.09 -12.68 -0.43
CA MET A 121 9.57 -12.27 0.88
C MET A 121 10.57 -12.69 1.96
N SER A 122 11.52 -11.80 2.27
CA SER A 122 12.66 -12.07 3.16
C SER A 122 12.30 -12.26 4.64
N ARG A 123 11.03 -12.10 5.01
CA ARG A 123 10.55 -12.22 6.39
C ARG A 123 9.33 -13.13 6.53
N GLU A 124 8.88 -13.71 5.42
CA GLU A 124 7.65 -14.47 5.39
C GLU A 124 7.92 -15.92 4.98
N SER A 125 7.10 -16.79 5.55
CA SER A 125 7.03 -18.21 5.30
C SER A 125 5.59 -18.63 5.05
N TRP A 126 5.37 -19.82 4.50
CA TRP A 126 4.07 -20.43 4.40
C TRP A 126 3.36 -20.49 5.75
N TYR A 127 4.13 -20.69 6.84
CA TYR A 127 3.59 -20.63 8.19
C TYR A 127 3.12 -19.21 8.57
N THR A 128 3.98 -18.20 8.46
CA THR A 128 3.59 -16.82 8.85
C THR A 128 2.44 -16.31 7.99
N LEU A 129 2.44 -16.64 6.69
CA LEU A 129 1.31 -16.34 5.79
C LEU A 129 0.02 -17.06 6.23
N SER A 130 0.08 -18.30 6.72
CA SER A 130 -1.10 -19.00 7.24
C SER A 130 -1.68 -18.33 8.50
N VAL A 131 -0.82 -17.78 9.37
CA VAL A 131 -1.25 -17.03 10.55
C VAL A 131 -1.92 -15.72 10.13
N ILE A 132 -1.34 -15.00 9.17
CA ILE A 132 -1.95 -13.78 8.59
C ILE A 132 -3.31 -14.10 7.96
N TYR A 133 -3.41 -15.20 7.20
CA TYR A 133 -4.66 -15.64 6.60
C TYR A 133 -5.73 -15.96 7.66
N THR A 134 -5.36 -16.66 8.73
CA THR A 134 -6.26 -16.98 9.85
C THR A 134 -6.83 -15.70 10.47
N ARG A 135 -5.99 -14.70 10.74
CA ARG A 135 -6.40 -13.40 11.28
C ARG A 135 -7.39 -12.70 10.35
N LYS A 136 -7.07 -12.58 9.06
CA LYS A 136 -7.95 -11.94 8.07
C LYS A 136 -9.31 -12.65 7.98
N LYS A 137 -9.31 -13.99 7.95
CA LYS A 137 -10.54 -14.80 7.92
C LYS A 137 -11.38 -14.61 9.18
N GLN A 138 -10.72 -14.54 10.34
CA GLN A 138 -11.39 -14.30 11.62
C GLN A 138 -12.02 -12.90 11.67
N GLY A 139 -11.31 -11.86 11.20
CA GLY A 139 -11.85 -10.50 11.08
C GLY A 139 -13.11 -10.44 10.23
N VAL A 140 -13.12 -11.10 9.06
CA VAL A 140 -14.34 -11.22 8.23
C VAL A 140 -15.46 -11.92 9.01
N ALA A 141 -15.17 -13.02 9.70
CA ALA A 141 -16.18 -13.76 10.45
C ALA A 141 -16.78 -12.93 11.59
N ASP A 142 -15.97 -12.12 12.27
CA ASP A 142 -16.43 -11.19 13.31
C ASP A 142 -17.37 -10.13 12.75
N LEU A 143 -17.03 -9.55 11.59
CA LEU A 143 -17.90 -8.58 10.93
C LEU A 143 -19.24 -9.20 10.51
N VAL A 144 -19.22 -10.43 9.97
CA VAL A 144 -20.43 -11.17 9.61
C VAL A 144 -21.28 -11.46 10.85
N ARG A 145 -20.66 -11.84 11.98
CA ARG A 145 -21.37 -12.06 13.25
C ARG A 145 -22.00 -10.78 13.78
N ALA A 146 -21.31 -9.66 13.69
CA ALA A 146 -21.85 -8.35 14.09
C ALA A 146 -23.06 -7.96 13.21
N ARG A 147 -22.96 -8.13 11.88
CA ARG A 147 -24.06 -7.81 10.94
C ARG A 147 -25.34 -8.59 11.24
N ARG A 148 -25.24 -9.86 11.67
CA ARG A 148 -26.41 -10.70 11.98
C ARG A 148 -27.31 -10.13 13.09
N ARG A 149 -26.80 -9.17 13.88
CA ARG A 149 -27.55 -8.51 14.95
C ARG A 149 -28.21 -7.20 14.49
N MET A 150 -28.00 -6.80 13.24
CA MET A 150 -28.53 -5.56 12.66
C MET A 150 -29.80 -5.87 11.87
N GLU A 151 -30.73 -4.93 11.84
CA GLU A 151 -31.95 -5.03 11.04
C GLU A 151 -31.61 -5.05 9.55
N LYS A 152 -32.22 -5.98 8.82
CA LYS A 152 -32.02 -6.09 7.37
C LYS A 152 -32.62 -4.84 6.72
N ASP A 153 -31.86 -4.20 5.83
CA ASP A 153 -32.21 -2.94 5.14
C ASP A 153 -32.00 -1.64 5.96
N SER A 154 -31.42 -1.73 7.17
CA SER A 154 -30.96 -0.53 7.89
C SER A 154 -29.65 0.02 7.35
N GLU A 155 -29.37 1.31 7.60
CA GLU A 155 -28.09 1.95 7.28
C GLU A 155 -26.91 1.19 7.90
N ASP A 156 -27.02 0.82 9.19
CA ASP A 156 -26.00 0.05 9.91
C ASP A 156 -25.71 -1.30 9.23
N PHE A 157 -26.74 -1.97 8.71
CA PHE A 157 -26.59 -3.23 7.99
C PHE A 157 -25.86 -3.05 6.65
N ALA A 158 -26.18 -1.98 5.91
CA ALA A 158 -25.47 -1.63 4.69
C ALA A 158 -24.00 -1.31 4.98
N HIS A 159 -23.71 -0.47 5.98
CA HIS A 159 -22.36 -0.12 6.40
C HIS A 159 -21.56 -1.34 6.81
N GLN A 160 -22.16 -2.24 7.58
CA GLN A 160 -21.49 -3.45 8.01
C GLN A 160 -21.25 -4.43 6.86
N THR A 161 -22.16 -4.50 5.87
CA THR A 161 -21.97 -5.28 4.64
C THR A 161 -20.82 -4.73 3.81
N LEU A 162 -20.69 -3.42 3.73
CA LEU A 162 -19.58 -2.73 3.07
C LEU A 162 -18.24 -3.04 3.72
N ARG A 163 -18.18 -3.05 5.06
CA ARG A 163 -16.99 -3.50 5.79
C ARG A 163 -16.64 -4.96 5.53
N ILE A 164 -17.65 -5.84 5.43
CA ILE A 164 -17.43 -7.26 5.09
C ILE A 164 -16.82 -7.38 3.68
N LEU A 165 -17.40 -6.70 2.70
CA LEU A 165 -16.90 -6.70 1.32
C LEU A 165 -15.46 -6.20 1.24
N ARG A 166 -15.15 -5.13 1.97
CA ARG A 166 -13.80 -4.61 2.08
C ARG A 166 -12.80 -5.66 2.56
N GLU A 167 -13.09 -6.32 3.68
CA GLU A 167 -12.18 -7.34 4.23
C GLU A 167 -12.07 -8.56 3.29
N LEU A 168 -13.15 -8.90 2.58
CA LEU A 168 -13.13 -9.96 1.56
C LEU A 168 -12.29 -9.57 0.33
N ASP A 169 -12.42 -8.35 -0.18
CA ASP A 169 -11.63 -7.85 -1.33
C ASP A 169 -10.14 -7.70 -0.96
N SER A 170 -9.84 -7.25 0.26
CA SER A 170 -8.47 -7.22 0.79
C SER A 170 -7.89 -8.64 0.89
N LEU A 171 -8.69 -9.60 1.36
CA LEU A 171 -8.31 -11.02 1.43
C LEU A 171 -8.11 -11.64 0.05
N ASP A 172 -8.96 -11.36 -0.94
CA ASP A 172 -8.81 -11.85 -2.32
C ASP A 172 -7.49 -11.36 -2.93
N ARG A 173 -7.19 -10.07 -2.78
CA ARG A 173 -5.92 -9.49 -3.25
C ARG A 173 -4.72 -10.10 -2.56
N TRP A 174 -4.78 -10.25 -1.24
CA TRP A 174 -3.73 -10.91 -0.46
C TRP A 174 -3.51 -12.36 -0.94
N LEU A 175 -4.58 -13.12 -1.18
CA LEU A 175 -4.46 -14.48 -1.71
C LEU A 175 -3.80 -14.50 -3.10
N ARG A 176 -4.18 -13.58 -3.98
CA ARG A 176 -3.57 -13.46 -5.32
C ARG A 176 -2.09 -13.10 -5.25
N SER A 177 -1.72 -12.10 -4.45
CA SER A 177 -0.33 -11.62 -4.37
C SER A 177 0.63 -12.62 -3.71
N HIS A 178 0.12 -13.59 -2.95
CA HIS A 178 0.91 -14.62 -2.29
C HIS A 178 0.76 -16.01 -2.94
N GLY A 179 0.26 -16.09 -4.18
CA GLY A 179 0.23 -17.33 -4.97
C GLY A 179 -0.93 -18.30 -4.71
N TYR A 180 -1.91 -17.91 -3.88
CA TYR A 180 -3.11 -18.69 -3.53
C TYR A 180 -4.29 -18.46 -4.49
N LYS A 181 -4.04 -18.63 -5.79
CA LYS A 181 -5.00 -18.33 -6.87
C LYS A 181 -6.34 -19.05 -6.70
N GLU A 182 -6.32 -20.35 -6.38
CA GLU A 182 -7.54 -21.15 -6.28
C GLU A 182 -8.39 -20.77 -5.06
N ALA A 183 -7.73 -20.42 -3.94
CA ALA A 183 -8.42 -19.86 -2.78
C ALA A 183 -9.08 -18.51 -3.09
N ALA A 184 -8.40 -17.64 -3.86
CA ALA A 184 -8.96 -16.36 -4.31
C ALA A 184 -10.18 -16.56 -5.22
N GLU A 185 -10.12 -17.50 -6.17
CA GLU A 185 -11.27 -17.84 -7.04
C GLU A 185 -12.48 -18.33 -6.24
N LYS A 186 -12.26 -19.12 -5.18
CA LYS A 186 -13.33 -19.51 -4.26
C LYS A 186 -13.91 -18.30 -3.52
N LEU A 187 -13.07 -17.38 -3.08
CA LEU A 187 -13.48 -16.16 -2.36
C LEU A 187 -14.28 -15.20 -3.25
N THR A 188 -13.95 -15.12 -4.53
CA THR A 188 -14.67 -14.31 -5.53
C THR A 188 -16.17 -14.64 -5.56
N ARG A 189 -16.54 -15.92 -5.36
CA ARG A 189 -17.96 -16.33 -5.28
C ARG A 189 -18.66 -15.77 -4.04
N THR A 190 -17.95 -15.71 -2.91
CA THR A 190 -18.47 -15.10 -1.67
C THR A 190 -18.63 -13.60 -1.83
N ILE A 191 -17.62 -12.91 -2.39
CA ILE A 191 -17.68 -11.47 -2.69
C ILE A 191 -18.91 -11.16 -3.55
N ARG A 192 -19.13 -11.89 -4.65
CA ARG A 192 -20.30 -11.70 -5.52
C ARG A 192 -21.64 -11.85 -4.78
N LYS A 193 -21.74 -12.77 -3.81
CA LYS A 193 -22.97 -12.92 -3.02
C LYS A 193 -23.20 -11.72 -2.09
N GLU A 194 -22.13 -11.27 -1.43
CA GLU A 194 -22.19 -10.11 -0.52
C GLU A 194 -22.49 -8.81 -1.30
N LYS A 195 -21.93 -8.64 -2.50
CA LYS A 195 -22.21 -7.46 -3.35
C LYS A 195 -23.69 -7.34 -3.73
N LYS A 196 -24.34 -8.45 -4.09
CA LYS A 196 -25.79 -8.49 -4.36
C LYS A 196 -26.65 -8.01 -3.18
N THR A 197 -26.10 -7.97 -1.97
CA THR A 197 -26.81 -7.56 -0.76
C THR A 197 -26.89 -6.03 -0.61
N LEU A 198 -26.09 -5.25 -1.35
CA LEU A 198 -26.02 -3.79 -1.21
C LEU A 198 -26.82 -2.99 -2.25
N GLY A 199 -27.55 -3.65 -3.13
CA GLY A 199 -28.11 -2.98 -4.31
C GLY A 199 -27.05 -2.70 -5.37
N GLY A 200 -27.48 -2.53 -6.62
CA GLY A 200 -26.60 -2.51 -7.79
C GLY A 200 -25.84 -1.21 -8.03
N GLU A 201 -26.29 -0.07 -7.50
CA GLU A 201 -25.84 1.25 -7.94
C GLU A 201 -24.35 1.54 -7.69
N SER A 202 -23.82 1.24 -6.50
CA SER A 202 -22.39 1.41 -6.19
C SER A 202 -21.50 0.44 -7.00
N GLU A 203 -21.99 -0.78 -7.27
CA GLU A 203 -21.26 -1.72 -8.15
C GLU A 203 -21.29 -1.26 -9.62
N MET A 204 -22.38 -0.64 -10.07
CA MET A 204 -22.50 -0.06 -11.41
C MET A 204 -21.55 1.12 -11.59
N ARG A 205 -21.46 2.05 -10.63
CA ARG A 205 -20.53 3.19 -10.69
C ARG A 205 -19.07 2.74 -10.84
N LEU A 206 -18.64 1.73 -10.08
CA LEU A 206 -17.30 1.14 -10.24
C LEU A 206 -17.11 0.48 -11.60
N LEU A 207 -18.09 -0.29 -12.08
CA LEU A 207 -17.99 -0.95 -13.39
C LEU A 207 -17.91 0.08 -14.52
N GLU A 208 -18.68 1.16 -14.44
CA GLU A 208 -18.67 2.28 -15.38
C GLU A 208 -17.32 3.01 -15.36
N ALA A 209 -16.82 3.36 -14.17
CA ALA A 209 -15.52 4.01 -14.00
C ALA A 209 -14.34 3.13 -14.50
N GLN A 210 -14.41 1.80 -14.33
CA GLN A 210 -13.41 0.89 -14.89
C GLN A 210 -13.60 0.66 -16.39
N ALA A 211 -14.83 0.66 -16.90
CA ALA A 211 -15.13 0.50 -18.31
C ALA A 211 -14.73 1.72 -19.14
N SER A 212 -14.69 2.91 -18.52
CA SER A 212 -14.19 4.13 -19.16
C SER A 212 -12.68 4.15 -19.36
N ALA A 213 -11.93 3.17 -18.85
CA ALA A 213 -10.48 3.09 -19.05
C ALA A 213 -10.10 2.70 -20.49
N HIS A 214 -9.54 3.63 -21.25
CA HIS A 214 -9.10 3.42 -22.64
C HIS A 214 -7.88 4.27 -23.02
N ILE A 215 -7.18 3.86 -24.08
CA ILE A 215 -6.12 4.68 -24.69
C ILE A 215 -6.78 5.84 -25.43
N VAL A 216 -6.26 7.05 -25.22
CA VAL A 216 -6.68 8.24 -25.95
C VAL A 216 -5.52 8.75 -26.82
N PRO A 217 -5.79 9.52 -27.89
CA PRO A 217 -4.74 10.22 -28.61
C PRO A 217 -3.93 11.11 -27.67
N ASN A 218 -2.62 11.24 -27.93
CA ASN A 218 -1.80 12.17 -27.20
C ASN A 218 -2.34 13.61 -27.39
N PRO A 219 -2.41 14.42 -26.33
CA PRO A 219 -2.69 15.85 -26.49
C PRO A 219 -1.65 16.50 -27.41
N GLU A 220 -2.05 17.49 -28.21
CA GLU A 220 -1.14 18.20 -29.12
C GLU A 220 0.08 18.78 -28.39
N SER A 221 -0.10 19.26 -27.15
CA SER A 221 0.99 19.74 -26.31
C SER A 221 1.98 18.65 -25.91
N LEU A 222 1.51 17.41 -25.71
CA LEU A 222 2.37 16.26 -25.44
C LEU A 222 3.19 15.88 -26.68
N ASP A 223 2.54 15.80 -27.85
CA ASP A 223 3.23 15.49 -29.09
C ASP A 223 4.28 16.55 -29.47
N ALA A 224 3.96 17.83 -29.26
CA ALA A 224 4.92 18.91 -29.43
C ALA A 224 6.12 18.77 -28.47
N ALA A 225 5.88 18.51 -27.18
CA ALA A 225 6.93 18.30 -26.19
C ALA A 225 7.81 17.08 -26.55
N ILE A 226 7.21 15.96 -26.98
CA ILE A 226 7.93 14.77 -27.42
C ILE A 226 8.89 15.08 -28.57
N GLN A 227 8.44 15.87 -29.56
CA GLN A 227 9.28 16.26 -30.70
C GLN A 227 10.45 17.15 -30.26
N VAL A 228 10.18 18.19 -29.47
CA VAL A 228 11.21 19.12 -28.98
C VAL A 228 12.25 18.39 -28.13
N VAL A 229 11.80 17.63 -27.13
CA VAL A 229 12.69 16.92 -26.21
C VAL A 229 13.43 15.79 -26.90
N GLY A 230 12.75 15.03 -27.77
CA GLY A 230 13.36 13.94 -28.54
C GLY A 230 14.44 14.41 -29.50
N ALA A 231 14.25 15.55 -30.15
CA ALA A 231 15.27 16.17 -30.99
C ALA A 231 16.49 16.63 -30.17
N ALA A 232 16.26 17.25 -29.00
CA ALA A 232 17.33 17.75 -28.13
C ALA A 232 18.28 16.64 -27.62
N ILE A 233 17.78 15.42 -27.48
CA ILE A 233 18.57 14.26 -27.00
C ILE A 233 18.94 13.28 -28.13
N ALA A 234 18.63 13.61 -29.39
CA ALA A 234 18.81 12.76 -30.57
C ALA A 234 18.26 11.33 -30.38
N LYS A 235 17.11 11.19 -29.71
CA LYS A 235 16.48 9.90 -29.43
C LYS A 235 14.96 10.01 -29.57
N PRO A 236 14.31 9.11 -30.33
CA PRO A 236 12.85 9.10 -30.41
C PRO A 236 12.25 8.76 -29.03
N LEU A 237 11.34 9.61 -28.58
CA LEU A 237 10.53 9.38 -27.40
C LEU A 237 9.14 8.91 -27.84
N GLN A 238 8.60 7.94 -27.11
CA GLN A 238 7.28 7.37 -27.40
C GLN A 238 6.49 7.29 -26.10
N PHE A 239 5.43 8.09 -26.04
CA PHE A 239 4.49 8.11 -24.95
C PHE A 239 3.10 7.77 -25.47
N HIS A 240 2.32 7.12 -24.61
CA HIS A 240 0.89 6.95 -24.78
C HIS A 240 0.17 7.58 -23.59
N VAL A 241 -1.11 7.87 -23.80
CA VAL A 241 -2.03 8.34 -22.77
C VAL A 241 -3.17 7.35 -22.60
N VAL A 242 -3.46 7.01 -21.35
CA VAL A 242 -4.66 6.25 -20.97
C VAL A 242 -5.49 7.11 -20.03
N GLU A 243 -6.78 7.17 -20.27
CA GLU A 243 -7.74 7.90 -19.44
C GLU A 243 -8.83 6.96 -18.92
N SER A 244 -9.33 7.29 -17.73
CA SER A 244 -10.56 6.78 -17.14
C SER A 244 -11.37 7.97 -16.62
N LEU A 245 -12.48 7.70 -15.92
CA LEU A 245 -13.38 8.76 -15.45
C LEU A 245 -12.65 9.81 -14.59
N HIS A 246 -11.80 9.37 -13.66
CA HIS A 246 -11.15 10.23 -12.67
C HIS A 246 -9.65 10.45 -12.91
N PHE A 247 -9.02 9.60 -13.70
CA PHE A 247 -7.56 9.54 -13.82
C PHE A 247 -7.09 9.63 -15.26
N ARG A 248 -5.93 10.26 -15.46
CA ARG A 248 -5.12 10.17 -16.67
C ARG A 248 -3.75 9.61 -16.34
N PHE A 249 -3.23 8.77 -17.22
CA PHE A 249 -1.88 8.23 -17.16
C PHE A 249 -1.13 8.61 -18.42
N VAL A 250 -0.04 9.36 -18.28
CA VAL A 250 0.92 9.67 -19.35
C VAL A 250 2.19 8.86 -19.09
N TYR A 251 2.58 7.97 -19.99
CA TYR A 251 3.68 7.03 -19.74
C TYR A 251 4.53 6.74 -20.97
N GLU A 252 5.82 6.53 -20.75
CA GLU A 252 6.75 6.08 -21.78
C GLU A 252 6.55 4.58 -22.08
N ILE A 253 6.30 4.23 -23.34
CA ILE A 253 5.93 2.85 -23.72
C ILE A 253 7.07 1.85 -23.53
N SER A 254 8.33 2.33 -23.46
CA SER A 254 9.49 1.48 -23.19
C SER A 254 9.55 0.98 -21.74
N ARG A 255 8.76 1.58 -20.84
CA ARG A 255 8.74 1.29 -19.40
C ARG A 255 7.43 0.67 -18.92
N THR A 256 6.33 1.07 -19.53
CA THR A 256 4.99 0.59 -19.18
C THR A 256 4.25 0.22 -20.44
N SER A 257 3.77 -1.03 -20.54
CA SER A 257 2.92 -1.44 -21.64
C SER A 257 1.50 -0.92 -21.47
N ASP A 258 0.79 -0.73 -22.59
CA ASP A 258 -0.62 -0.29 -22.60
C ASP A 258 -1.52 -1.13 -21.69
N LYS A 259 -1.33 -2.46 -21.73
CA LYS A 259 -2.06 -3.38 -20.86
C LYS A 259 -1.83 -3.05 -19.38
N ASN A 260 -0.57 -2.85 -18.98
CA ASN A 260 -0.25 -2.53 -17.60
C ASN A 260 -0.78 -1.14 -17.21
N ALA A 261 -0.72 -0.14 -18.11
CA ALA A 261 -1.27 1.18 -17.87
C ALA A 261 -2.78 1.15 -17.65
N ILE A 262 -3.52 0.40 -18.48
CA ILE A 262 -4.96 0.16 -18.31
C ILE A 262 -5.25 -0.57 -16.99
N ASP A 263 -4.47 -1.59 -16.64
CA ASP A 263 -4.64 -2.31 -15.37
C ASP A 263 -4.38 -1.39 -14.16
N TYR A 264 -3.40 -0.48 -14.25
CA TYR A 264 -3.12 0.49 -13.19
C TYR A 264 -4.24 1.53 -13.05
N ILE A 265 -4.75 2.09 -14.16
CA ILE A 265 -5.80 3.11 -14.07
C ILE A 265 -7.11 2.53 -13.54
N LYS A 266 -7.47 1.30 -13.97
CA LYS A 266 -8.62 0.56 -13.41
C LYS A 266 -8.45 0.27 -11.93
N PHE A 267 -7.21 0.05 -11.48
CA PHE A 267 -6.90 -0.11 -10.08
C PHE A 267 -7.02 1.20 -9.30
N ALA A 268 -6.66 2.35 -9.88
CA ALA A 268 -6.90 3.65 -9.27
C ALA A 268 -8.40 3.94 -9.09
N GLU A 269 -9.20 3.68 -10.13
CA GLU A 269 -10.67 3.77 -10.06
C GLU A 269 -11.24 2.89 -8.96
N TYR A 270 -10.74 1.65 -8.87
CA TYR A 270 -11.13 0.74 -7.79
C TYR A 270 -10.81 1.31 -6.40
N ILE A 271 -9.64 1.95 -6.21
CA ILE A 271 -9.26 2.54 -4.92
C ILE A 271 -10.21 3.67 -4.55
N LEU A 272 -10.50 4.57 -5.49
CA LEU A 272 -11.40 5.71 -5.27
C LEU A 272 -12.82 5.23 -4.94
N GLU A 273 -13.35 4.31 -5.73
CA GLU A 273 -14.70 3.78 -5.51
C GLU A 273 -14.80 2.95 -4.24
N ASP A 274 -13.78 2.17 -3.90
CA ASP A 274 -13.73 1.49 -2.60
C ASP A 274 -13.70 2.48 -1.44
N PHE A 275 -13.03 3.63 -1.59
CA PHE A 275 -13.06 4.71 -0.61
C PHE A 275 -14.45 5.34 -0.48
N ARG A 276 -15.07 5.76 -1.59
CA ARG A 276 -16.44 6.32 -1.61
C ARG A 276 -17.42 5.38 -0.92
N ARG A 277 -17.37 4.12 -1.34
CA ARG A 277 -18.19 3.04 -0.81
C ARG A 277 -18.03 2.84 0.69
N GLN A 278 -16.86 3.09 1.27
CA GLN A 278 -16.62 2.89 2.70
C GLN A 278 -16.91 4.12 3.56
N PHE A 279 -16.64 5.30 3.02
CA PHE A 279 -16.50 6.51 3.83
C PHE A 279 -17.37 7.66 3.36
N ILE A 280 -18.01 7.52 2.21
CA ILE A 280 -18.90 8.53 1.62
C ILE A 280 -20.31 7.99 1.49
N ASP A 281 -20.56 7.05 0.57
CA ASP A 281 -21.89 6.50 0.24
C ASP A 281 -22.72 6.13 1.49
N PRO A 282 -22.15 5.49 2.53
CA PRO A 282 -22.83 5.20 3.79
C PRO A 282 -23.51 6.40 4.47
N PHE A 283 -22.96 7.59 4.28
CA PHE A 283 -23.33 8.78 5.03
C PHE A 283 -23.91 9.87 4.14
N VAL A 284 -24.06 9.62 2.82
CA VAL A 284 -24.57 10.62 1.89
C VAL A 284 -25.96 11.07 2.30
N GLY A 285 -26.14 12.38 2.42
CA GLY A 285 -27.40 13.02 2.77
C GLY A 285 -27.31 14.53 2.66
N PRO A 286 -28.36 15.27 3.04
CA PRO A 286 -28.41 16.73 2.92
C PRO A 286 -27.21 17.44 3.58
N ASP A 287 -26.73 16.90 4.71
CA ASP A 287 -25.63 17.49 5.49
C ASP A 287 -24.26 16.85 5.19
N PHE A 288 -24.20 15.86 4.29
CA PHE A 288 -22.98 15.13 3.96
C PHE A 288 -23.01 14.74 2.47
N VAL A 289 -22.49 15.62 1.62
CA VAL A 289 -22.43 15.40 0.15
C VAL A 289 -21.13 14.73 -0.27
N ASP A 290 -21.11 13.96 -1.36
CA ASP A 290 -19.84 13.56 -1.98
C ASP A 290 -19.14 14.78 -2.59
N LEU A 291 -17.87 15.00 -2.21
CA LEU A 291 -17.06 16.12 -2.70
C LEU A 291 -16.10 15.69 -3.82
N ILE A 292 -15.99 14.40 -4.09
CA ILE A 292 -15.20 13.87 -5.20
C ILE A 292 -16.06 14.03 -6.47
N PRO A 293 -15.64 14.82 -7.47
CA PRO A 293 -16.44 15.02 -8.68
C PRO A 293 -16.22 13.89 -9.69
N ASP A 294 -17.27 13.52 -10.45
CA ASP A 294 -17.20 12.53 -11.54
C ASP A 294 -16.62 13.15 -12.82
N LYS A 295 -15.35 13.50 -12.76
CA LYS A 295 -14.54 14.03 -13.87
C LYS A 295 -13.07 13.74 -13.63
N LEU A 296 -12.23 14.04 -14.62
CA LEU A 296 -10.78 13.97 -14.48
C LEU A 296 -10.31 14.86 -13.30
N ILE A 297 -9.69 14.25 -12.28
CA ILE A 297 -9.22 14.93 -11.06
C ILE A 297 -7.73 14.77 -10.81
N ALA A 298 -7.08 13.77 -11.43
CA ALA A 298 -5.65 13.57 -11.30
C ALA A 298 -5.02 13.03 -12.58
N GLU A 299 -3.78 13.44 -12.81
CA GLU A 299 -2.93 12.96 -13.88
C GLU A 299 -1.63 12.41 -13.29
N PHE A 300 -1.27 11.20 -13.69
CA PHE A 300 -0.01 10.56 -13.33
C PHE A 300 0.91 10.54 -14.54
N PHE A 301 2.03 11.25 -14.43
CA PHE A 301 3.10 11.19 -15.42
C PHE A 301 4.20 10.23 -14.95
N PHE A 302 4.52 9.26 -15.79
CA PHE A 302 5.58 8.28 -15.56
C PHE A 302 6.62 8.36 -16.67
N GLY A 303 7.61 9.22 -16.46
CA GLY A 303 8.67 9.51 -17.41
C GLY A 303 9.91 8.62 -17.29
N PRO A 304 10.81 8.70 -18.29
CA PRO A 304 12.06 7.95 -18.33
C PRO A 304 13.00 8.32 -17.18
N ASN A 305 13.87 7.39 -16.79
CA ASN A 305 14.95 7.63 -15.81
C ASN A 305 15.98 8.70 -16.25
N GLN A 306 15.97 9.11 -17.51
CA GLN A 306 16.91 10.10 -18.04
C GLN A 306 16.57 11.48 -17.49
N MET A 307 17.45 12.02 -16.64
CA MET A 307 17.17 13.27 -15.90
C MET A 307 16.90 14.47 -16.82
N GLN A 308 17.65 14.60 -17.90
CA GLN A 308 17.44 15.67 -18.90
C GLN A 308 16.04 15.59 -19.53
N VAL A 309 15.59 14.37 -19.88
CA VAL A 309 14.24 14.17 -20.45
C VAL A 309 13.17 14.45 -19.41
N TYR A 310 13.36 13.95 -18.19
CA TYR A 310 12.44 14.20 -17.07
C TYR A 310 12.34 15.70 -16.72
N GLU A 311 13.43 16.45 -16.81
CA GLU A 311 13.43 17.89 -16.59
C GLU A 311 12.67 18.60 -17.72
N GLN A 312 13.04 18.33 -18.97
CA GLN A 312 12.51 19.04 -20.13
C GLN A 312 11.04 18.72 -20.39
N MET A 313 10.59 17.48 -20.19
CA MET A 313 9.17 17.14 -20.33
C MET A 313 8.29 17.94 -19.36
N TYR A 314 8.78 18.24 -18.15
CA TYR A 314 8.03 19.06 -17.18
C TYR A 314 7.81 20.48 -17.70
N THR A 315 8.83 21.06 -18.31
CA THR A 315 8.78 22.43 -18.85
C THR A 315 8.06 22.51 -20.19
N GLU A 316 8.28 21.55 -21.10
CA GLU A 316 7.69 21.58 -22.44
C GLU A 316 6.24 21.10 -22.46
N TYR A 317 5.89 20.05 -21.72
CA TYR A 317 4.53 19.51 -21.73
C TYR A 317 3.59 20.28 -20.81
N TYR A 318 4.00 20.52 -19.57
CA TYR A 318 3.16 21.20 -18.57
C TYR A 318 3.32 22.72 -18.57
N LEU A 319 4.30 23.26 -19.31
CA LEU A 319 4.63 24.70 -19.30
C LEU A 319 4.92 25.21 -17.88
N MET A 320 5.51 24.35 -17.05
CA MET A 320 5.80 24.63 -15.65
C MET A 320 7.29 24.90 -15.41
N ASP A 321 7.58 25.86 -14.54
CA ASP A 321 8.92 26.12 -14.03
C ASP A 321 9.21 25.25 -12.79
N TRP A 322 10.46 24.79 -12.68
CA TRP A 322 10.91 24.00 -11.53
C TRP A 322 11.00 24.84 -10.25
N GLY A 323 11.02 26.16 -10.38
CA GLY A 323 11.06 27.11 -9.27
C GLY A 323 12.37 27.06 -8.49
N PRO A 324 12.37 27.63 -7.28
CA PRO A 324 13.50 27.54 -6.37
C PRO A 324 13.90 26.08 -6.09
N GLU A 325 15.18 25.85 -5.83
CA GLU A 325 15.75 24.53 -5.50
C GLU A 325 15.58 23.48 -6.61
N LYS A 326 15.47 23.91 -7.87
CA LYS A 326 15.41 23.04 -9.07
C LYS A 326 16.39 21.87 -9.00
N ASP A 327 17.67 22.15 -8.75
CA ASP A 327 18.72 21.12 -8.72
C ASP A 327 18.42 20.03 -7.69
N VAL A 328 17.85 20.41 -6.54
CA VAL A 328 17.44 19.47 -5.48
C VAL A 328 16.20 18.68 -5.91
N LYS A 329 15.19 19.35 -6.47
CA LYS A 329 13.95 18.71 -6.95
C LYS A 329 14.23 17.68 -8.04
N LEU A 330 15.19 17.95 -8.93
CA LEU A 330 15.61 17.01 -9.98
C LEU A 330 16.30 15.75 -9.44
N GLN A 331 16.89 15.81 -8.24
CA GLN A 331 17.41 14.61 -7.57
C GLN A 331 16.28 13.73 -7.01
N LEU A 332 15.09 14.27 -6.79
CA LEU A 332 13.94 13.49 -6.36
C LEU A 332 13.41 12.60 -7.50
N VAL A 333 12.71 11.53 -7.13
CA VAL A 333 12.11 10.60 -8.10
C VAL A 333 10.69 10.99 -8.49
N GLY A 334 10.10 11.97 -7.82
CA GLY A 334 8.80 12.50 -8.19
C GLY A 334 8.40 13.69 -7.34
N GLN A 335 7.39 14.41 -7.83
CA GLN A 335 6.76 15.54 -7.16
C GLN A 335 5.28 15.59 -7.50
N THR A 336 4.55 16.40 -6.74
CA THR A 336 3.14 16.65 -6.99
C THR A 336 2.92 18.14 -7.13
N VAL A 337 2.16 18.52 -8.15
CA VAL A 337 1.81 19.91 -8.44
C VAL A 337 0.34 19.99 -8.79
N LEU A 338 -0.25 21.16 -8.56
CA LEU A 338 -1.61 21.47 -9.01
C LEU A 338 -1.51 22.23 -10.32
N ALA A 339 -2.19 21.74 -11.35
CA ALA A 339 -2.32 22.47 -12.60
C ALA A 339 -3.02 23.82 -12.35
N PRO A 340 -2.50 24.92 -12.90
CA PRO A 340 -3.20 26.21 -12.88
C PRO A 340 -4.59 26.09 -13.52
N GLY A 341 -5.59 26.74 -12.93
CA GLY A 341 -6.97 26.78 -13.45
C GLY A 341 -7.82 25.58 -13.01
N ASP A 342 -7.58 24.40 -13.59
CA ASP A 342 -8.48 23.25 -13.43
C ASP A 342 -8.33 22.50 -12.09
N LEU A 343 -7.34 22.89 -11.27
CA LEU A 343 -6.98 22.21 -10.02
C LEU A 343 -6.79 20.69 -10.21
N LEU A 344 -6.31 20.32 -11.41
CA LEU A 344 -5.93 18.97 -11.77
C LEU A 344 -4.68 18.60 -10.97
N TRP A 345 -4.75 17.48 -10.26
CA TRP A 345 -3.67 17.01 -9.43
C TRP A 345 -2.66 16.25 -10.28
N ILE A 346 -1.47 16.81 -10.51
CA ILE A 346 -0.43 16.19 -11.33
C ILE A 346 0.61 15.54 -10.42
N ASP A 347 0.70 14.23 -10.50
CA ASP A 347 1.77 13.43 -9.90
C ASP A 347 2.83 13.14 -10.97
N TYR A 348 3.96 13.85 -10.89
CA TYR A 348 5.04 13.84 -11.87
C TYR A 348 6.21 12.97 -11.40
N TRP A 349 6.44 11.82 -12.03
CA TRP A 349 7.38 10.80 -11.56
C TRP A 349 8.39 10.35 -12.61
N ARG A 350 9.63 10.17 -12.15
CA ARG A 350 10.74 9.56 -12.88
C ARG A 350 10.83 8.07 -12.52
N LEU A 351 10.67 7.18 -13.50
CA LEU A 351 10.75 5.74 -13.28
C LEU A 351 12.21 5.25 -13.22
N THR A 352 12.74 5.13 -12.01
CA THR A 352 14.07 4.56 -11.74
C THR A 352 14.00 3.05 -11.45
N PRO A 353 15.10 2.28 -11.61
CA PRO A 353 15.12 0.87 -11.23
C PRO A 353 14.68 0.66 -9.77
N GLY A 354 13.73 -0.25 -9.54
CA GLY A 354 13.20 -0.57 -8.21
C GLY A 354 11.96 0.24 -7.79
N VAL A 355 11.60 1.29 -8.52
CA VAL A 355 10.34 2.02 -8.34
C VAL A 355 9.18 1.20 -8.92
N ARG A 356 8.12 1.00 -8.13
CA ARG A 356 6.92 0.27 -8.55
C ARG A 356 5.77 1.26 -8.75
N VAL A 357 5.31 1.41 -10.00
CA VAL A 357 4.19 2.30 -10.38
C VAL A 357 2.98 2.09 -9.47
N ARG A 358 2.64 0.83 -9.19
CA ARG A 358 1.51 0.48 -8.32
C ARG A 358 1.64 1.03 -6.89
N ASP A 359 2.85 1.05 -6.31
CA ASP A 359 3.06 1.59 -4.97
C ASP A 359 2.94 3.11 -4.94
N ILE A 360 3.49 3.79 -5.97
CA ILE A 360 3.35 5.25 -6.12
C ILE A 360 1.87 5.57 -6.23
N LEU A 361 1.20 4.96 -7.21
CA LEU A 361 -0.20 5.18 -7.50
C LEU A 361 -1.06 5.03 -6.25
N THR A 362 -0.92 3.91 -5.54
CA THR A 362 -1.75 3.62 -4.36
C THR A 362 -1.53 4.66 -3.25
N HIS A 363 -0.27 5.01 -2.98
CA HIS A 363 0.04 6.00 -1.96
C HIS A 363 -0.49 7.38 -2.35
N ARG A 364 -0.26 7.81 -3.60
CA ARG A 364 -0.64 9.15 -4.09
C ARG A 364 -2.14 9.32 -4.28
N VAL A 365 -2.87 8.27 -4.67
CA VAL A 365 -4.34 8.28 -4.61
C VAL A 365 -4.82 8.49 -3.17
N GLY A 366 -4.13 7.95 -2.17
CA GLY A 366 -4.43 8.28 -0.76
C GLY A 366 -4.25 9.78 -0.44
N HIS A 367 -3.19 10.42 -0.92
CA HIS A 367 -3.03 11.88 -0.77
C HIS A 367 -4.14 12.65 -1.49
N LEU A 368 -4.48 12.27 -2.72
CA LEU A 368 -5.57 12.87 -3.49
C LEU A 368 -6.91 12.76 -2.75
N LEU A 369 -7.23 11.57 -2.22
CA LEU A 369 -8.45 11.33 -1.46
C LEU A 369 -8.50 12.18 -0.19
N ALA A 370 -7.39 12.31 0.53
CA ALA A 370 -7.32 13.19 1.70
C ALA A 370 -7.67 14.64 1.35
N VAL A 371 -7.24 15.13 0.18
CA VAL A 371 -7.52 16.50 -0.26
C VAL A 371 -8.93 16.65 -0.83
N LYS A 372 -9.36 15.79 -1.75
CA LYS A 372 -10.65 15.92 -2.45
C LYS A 372 -11.85 15.57 -1.56
N HIS A 373 -11.75 14.55 -0.70
CA HIS A 373 -12.83 14.18 0.23
C HIS A 373 -13.13 15.27 1.26
N LEU A 374 -12.12 16.08 1.59
CA LEU A 374 -12.18 17.03 2.71
C LEU A 374 -12.03 18.49 2.26
N ASP A 375 -11.91 18.75 0.97
CA ASP A 375 -11.69 20.08 0.38
C ASP A 375 -10.54 20.88 1.04
N LEU A 376 -9.39 20.22 1.25
CA LEU A 376 -8.25 20.80 1.96
C LEU A 376 -7.40 21.77 1.12
N LEU A 377 -7.84 22.10 -0.09
CA LEU A 377 -7.10 23.00 -1.01
C LEU A 377 -6.83 24.38 -0.41
N TYR A 378 -7.73 24.86 0.46
CA TYR A 378 -7.65 26.18 1.09
C TYR A 378 -7.29 26.13 2.58
N ALA A 379 -6.87 24.97 3.09
CA ALA A 379 -6.46 24.84 4.48
C ALA A 379 -5.16 25.62 4.74
N THR A 380 -5.17 26.46 5.78
CA THR A 380 -4.01 27.23 6.24
C THR A 380 -3.27 26.52 7.38
N ALA A 381 -3.97 25.67 8.14
CA ALA A 381 -3.36 24.84 9.18
C ALA A 381 -2.63 23.61 8.60
N PRO A 382 -1.50 23.18 9.20
CA PRO A 382 -0.79 21.97 8.78
C PRO A 382 -1.64 20.71 8.93
N HIS A 383 -1.76 19.94 7.85
CA HIS A 383 -2.52 18.69 7.82
C HIS A 383 -1.71 17.53 7.21
N ALA A 384 -0.37 17.60 7.31
CA ALA A 384 0.53 16.57 6.78
C ALA A 384 0.26 15.19 7.39
N TRP A 385 -0.17 15.14 8.66
CA TRP A 385 -0.57 13.89 9.32
C TRP A 385 -1.69 13.17 8.57
N LEU A 386 -2.64 13.92 8.00
CA LEU A 386 -3.79 13.34 7.33
C LEU A 386 -3.41 12.80 5.96
N SER A 387 -2.66 13.58 5.17
CA SER A 387 -2.22 13.17 3.84
C SER A 387 -1.28 11.96 3.92
N GLU A 388 -0.29 11.98 4.82
CA GLU A 388 0.58 10.82 5.06
C GLU A 388 -0.21 9.63 5.60
N GLY A 389 -1.04 9.85 6.62
CA GLY A 389 -1.86 8.80 7.21
C GLY A 389 -2.74 8.11 6.17
N MET A 390 -3.40 8.87 5.29
CA MET A 390 -4.26 8.35 4.24
C MET A 390 -3.43 7.61 3.18
N GLY A 391 -2.29 8.17 2.76
CA GLY A 391 -1.37 7.50 1.83
C GLY A 391 -0.92 6.12 2.34
N TYR A 392 -0.52 6.02 3.62
CA TYR A 392 -0.18 4.74 4.23
C TYR A 392 -1.39 3.84 4.43
N TRP A 393 -2.54 4.39 4.85
CA TRP A 393 -3.76 3.61 5.05
C TRP A 393 -4.18 2.91 3.76
N VAL A 394 -4.30 3.67 2.65
CA VAL A 394 -4.67 3.14 1.33
C VAL A 394 -3.63 2.12 0.84
N SER A 395 -2.33 2.41 1.02
CA SER A 395 -1.24 1.49 0.65
C SER A 395 -1.32 0.15 1.39
N PHE A 396 -1.45 0.17 2.71
CA PHE A 396 -1.61 -1.06 3.47
C PHE A 396 -2.95 -1.73 3.16
N HIS A 397 -4.01 -0.96 2.96
CA HIS A 397 -5.35 -1.51 2.71
C HIS A 397 -5.39 -2.34 1.43
N HIS A 398 -4.72 -1.87 0.39
CA HIS A 398 -4.78 -2.48 -0.93
C HIS A 398 -3.57 -3.32 -1.33
N LEU A 399 -2.39 -3.04 -0.76
CA LEU A 399 -1.12 -3.72 -1.09
C LEU A 399 -0.45 -4.41 0.10
N ASP A 400 -0.98 -4.26 1.31
CA ASP A 400 -0.39 -4.74 2.57
C ASP A 400 1.06 -4.28 2.81
N SER A 401 1.49 -3.26 2.06
CA SER A 401 2.84 -2.72 2.10
C SER A 401 2.85 -1.29 1.55
N ASN A 402 3.87 -0.53 1.94
CA ASN A 402 4.16 0.77 1.37
C ASN A 402 5.68 0.86 1.10
N ARG A 403 6.05 1.20 -0.13
CA ARG A 403 7.45 1.45 -0.51
C ARG A 403 7.69 2.87 -1.03
N THR A 404 6.64 3.68 -1.08
CA THR A 404 6.70 5.09 -1.49
C THR A 404 7.08 5.96 -0.29
N SER A 405 7.88 6.99 -0.52
CA SER A 405 8.23 7.99 0.49
C SER A 405 7.87 9.39 0.02
N CYS A 406 7.42 10.23 0.93
CA CYS A 406 7.21 11.65 0.67
C CYS A 406 8.44 12.47 1.07
N VAL A 407 8.55 13.67 0.50
CA VAL A 407 9.69 14.57 0.73
C VAL A 407 9.18 15.89 1.26
N ALA A 408 9.81 16.38 2.31
CA ALA A 408 9.60 17.72 2.83
C ALA A 408 10.83 18.59 2.54
N PHE A 409 10.60 19.81 2.07
CA PHE A 409 11.62 20.83 1.96
C PHE A 409 11.67 21.67 3.24
N ARG A 410 12.85 22.23 3.53
CA ARG A 410 13.03 23.10 4.68
C ARG A 410 12.24 24.41 4.47
N PRO A 411 11.41 24.85 5.42
CA PRO A 411 10.74 26.14 5.31
C PRO A 411 11.77 27.29 5.24
N LYS A 412 11.54 28.27 4.34
CA LYS A 412 12.41 29.45 4.20
C LYS A 412 12.42 30.31 5.46
N ASP A 413 11.26 30.44 6.09
CA ASP A 413 11.10 31.03 7.41
C ASP A 413 10.84 29.89 8.39
N ALA A 414 11.89 29.40 9.06
CA ALA A 414 11.73 28.50 10.19
C ALA A 414 11.16 29.29 11.39
N GLY A 415 9.94 29.81 11.25
CA GLY A 415 9.13 30.27 12.37
C GLY A 415 8.96 29.08 13.30
N HIS A 416 9.59 29.17 14.47
CA HIS A 416 9.58 28.15 15.50
C HIS A 416 8.14 27.92 16.00
N THR A 417 7.38 27.02 15.36
CA THR A 417 6.02 26.68 15.82
C THR A 417 5.99 25.69 16.97
N VAL A 418 7.13 25.24 17.49
CA VAL A 418 7.27 24.68 18.83
C VAL A 418 8.72 24.79 19.30
N ALA A 419 8.92 25.14 20.58
CA ALA A 419 10.22 25.17 21.24
C ALA A 419 10.90 23.79 21.12
N ARG A 420 11.87 23.66 20.23
CA ARG A 420 12.72 22.46 20.13
C ARG A 420 13.98 22.68 20.95
N GLY A 421 14.28 21.73 21.84
CA GLY A 421 15.62 21.58 22.41
C GLY A 421 16.70 21.42 21.32
N PRO A 422 17.99 21.45 21.68
CA PRO A 422 19.08 21.66 20.73
C PRO A 422 19.08 20.61 19.62
N GLU A 423 18.66 21.00 18.41
CA GLU A 423 18.77 20.15 17.22
C GLU A 423 20.21 20.18 16.70
N LYS A 424 20.79 18.99 16.46
CA LYS A 424 21.96 18.87 15.58
C LYS A 424 21.60 19.52 14.24
N LYS A 425 22.47 20.40 13.72
CA LYS A 425 22.33 21.01 12.40
C LYS A 425 22.18 19.90 11.34
N ASP A 426 20.95 19.64 10.92
CA ASP A 426 20.68 18.87 9.72
C ASP A 426 20.94 19.81 8.54
N GLU A 427 22.03 19.57 7.80
CA GLU A 427 22.49 20.42 6.69
C GLU A 427 21.72 20.15 5.39
N SER A 428 20.79 19.19 5.38
CA SER A 428 20.03 18.82 4.17
C SER A 428 18.93 19.84 3.83
N ALA A 429 18.84 20.24 2.55
CA ALA A 429 17.78 21.12 2.04
C ALA A 429 16.38 20.46 2.04
N TYR A 430 16.35 19.13 2.07
CA TYR A 430 15.13 18.33 2.05
C TYR A 430 15.29 17.08 2.93
N ARG A 431 14.15 16.51 3.33
CA ARG A 431 14.06 15.33 4.17
C ARG A 431 13.05 14.34 3.61
N GLN A 432 13.44 13.06 3.53
CA GLN A 432 12.49 11.98 3.26
C GLN A 432 11.67 11.64 4.50
N VAL A 433 10.35 11.77 4.38
CA VAL A 433 9.37 11.27 5.33
C VAL A 433 9.00 9.85 4.88
N ARG A 434 9.54 8.88 5.59
CA ARG A 434 9.33 7.45 5.30
C ARG A 434 9.18 6.64 6.57
N TYR A 435 8.36 5.61 6.47
CA TYR A 435 8.28 4.52 7.44
C TYR A 435 8.62 3.19 6.75
N LYS A 436 9.45 2.37 7.41
CA LYS A 436 9.85 1.05 6.92
C LYS A 436 9.22 -0.07 7.77
N GLY A 437 8.16 -0.69 7.27
CA GLY A 437 7.53 -1.87 7.89
C GLY A 437 6.06 -2.03 7.55
N GLY A 438 5.47 -3.16 7.94
CA GLY A 438 4.03 -3.41 7.85
C GLY A 438 3.26 -2.87 9.07
N ARG A 439 1.95 -3.05 9.06
CA ARG A 439 1.01 -2.58 10.11
C ARG A 439 1.45 -2.94 11.53
N ALA A 440 1.89 -4.18 11.76
CA ALA A 440 2.31 -4.63 13.10
C ALA A 440 3.50 -3.84 13.63
N ARG A 441 4.49 -3.54 12.77
CA ARG A 441 5.65 -2.74 13.16
C ARG A 441 5.28 -1.29 13.41
N MET A 442 4.37 -0.72 12.60
CA MET A 442 3.84 0.61 12.84
C MET A 442 3.11 0.69 14.18
N ALA A 443 2.24 -0.28 14.47
CA ALA A 443 1.54 -0.39 15.75
C ALA A 443 2.52 -0.46 16.92
N GLU A 444 3.55 -1.30 16.82
CA GLU A 444 4.63 -1.37 17.80
C GLU A 444 5.35 -0.02 17.97
N THR A 445 5.62 0.68 16.88
CA THR A 445 6.27 2.00 16.91
C THR A 445 5.41 3.03 17.62
N VAL A 446 4.10 3.05 17.35
CA VAL A 446 3.15 3.94 18.05
C VAL A 446 3.14 3.63 19.54
N LEU A 447 3.12 2.36 19.92
CA LEU A 447 3.03 1.98 21.32
C LEU A 447 4.31 2.29 22.11
N LYS A 448 5.49 2.19 21.47
CA LYS A 448 6.80 2.44 22.10
C LYS A 448 7.27 3.90 22.02
N GLN A 449 6.97 4.60 20.92
CA GLN A 449 7.57 5.89 20.55
C GLN A 449 6.55 6.93 20.08
N GLY A 450 5.25 6.59 20.05
CA GLY A 450 4.20 7.48 19.61
C GLY A 450 4.07 8.70 20.54
N ARG A 451 3.91 9.87 19.92
CA ARG A 451 3.66 11.12 20.63
C ARG A 451 2.18 11.31 20.92
N PRO A 452 1.81 12.21 21.85
CA PRO A 452 0.42 12.58 22.07
C PRO A 452 -0.26 13.08 20.79
N LEU A 453 -1.51 12.67 20.59
CA LEU A 453 -2.27 12.91 19.38
C LEU A 453 -2.36 14.40 19.00
N HIS A 454 -2.57 15.29 19.98
CA HIS A 454 -2.69 16.74 19.75
C HIS A 454 -1.47 17.33 19.03
N SER A 455 -0.27 16.77 19.26
CA SER A 455 0.96 17.27 18.66
C SER A 455 1.00 17.07 17.14
N LEU A 456 0.31 16.05 16.61
CA LEU A 456 0.29 15.78 15.17
C LEU A 456 -0.39 16.88 14.36
N PHE A 457 -1.45 17.49 14.89
CA PHE A 457 -2.27 18.48 14.18
C PHE A 457 -1.56 19.81 13.93
N GLN A 458 -0.37 20.00 14.48
CA GLN A 458 0.43 21.21 14.31
C GLN A 458 1.69 20.97 13.48
N LEU A 459 1.99 19.71 13.13
CA LEU A 459 3.21 19.38 12.41
C LEU A 459 3.04 19.61 10.90
N THR A 460 3.96 20.39 10.34
CA THR A 460 4.24 20.34 8.90
C THR A 460 4.92 19.02 8.55
N LEU A 461 4.93 18.66 7.26
CA LEU A 461 5.60 17.44 6.80
C LEU A 461 7.08 17.42 7.18
N TRP A 462 7.76 18.56 7.16
CA TRP A 462 9.15 18.71 7.63
C TRP A 462 9.31 18.33 9.11
N GLY A 463 8.34 18.72 9.94
CA GLY A 463 8.31 18.46 11.37
C GLY A 463 8.08 16.99 11.75
N MET A 464 7.43 16.20 10.89
CA MET A 464 7.02 14.81 11.18
C MET A 464 8.18 13.82 11.12
N LYS A 465 8.39 13.01 12.16
CA LYS A 465 9.33 11.88 12.24
C LYS A 465 8.65 10.54 11.93
N SER A 466 9.42 9.46 11.77
CA SER A 466 8.84 8.14 11.49
C SER A 466 7.80 7.69 12.53
N PRO A 467 7.94 7.96 13.85
CA PRO A 467 6.87 7.71 14.81
C PRO A 467 5.62 8.54 14.55
N ASP A 468 5.76 9.80 14.14
CA ASP A 468 4.62 10.68 13.84
C ASP A 468 3.80 10.13 12.67
N VAL A 469 4.47 9.65 11.61
CA VAL A 469 3.83 8.95 10.48
C VAL A 469 3.09 7.68 10.94
N ALA A 470 3.69 6.93 11.87
CA ALA A 470 3.04 5.73 12.40
C ALA A 470 1.79 6.09 13.21
N VAL A 471 1.82 7.17 14.00
CA VAL A 471 0.64 7.66 14.74
C VAL A 471 -0.43 8.19 13.76
N SER A 472 -0.04 8.91 12.71
CA SER A 472 -0.94 9.35 11.64
C SER A 472 -1.72 8.20 11.00
N TRP A 473 -1.02 7.15 10.59
CA TRP A 473 -1.65 5.94 10.07
C TRP A 473 -2.55 5.28 11.12
N ALA A 474 -2.03 5.07 12.33
CA ALA A 474 -2.76 4.36 13.38
C ALA A 474 -4.04 5.09 13.79
N PHE A 475 -4.01 6.42 13.83
CA PHE A 475 -5.17 7.22 14.19
C PHE A 475 -6.26 7.12 13.12
N LEU A 476 -5.92 7.22 11.84
CA LEU A 476 -6.89 6.99 10.76
C LEU A 476 -7.41 5.55 10.74
N ASP A 477 -6.52 4.57 10.93
CA ASP A 477 -6.91 3.17 11.00
C ASP A 477 -7.91 2.94 12.14
N TYR A 478 -7.63 3.49 13.33
CA TYR A 478 -8.54 3.48 14.46
C TYR A 478 -9.90 4.14 14.12
N LEU A 479 -9.89 5.37 13.60
CA LEU A 479 -11.11 6.10 13.25
C LEU A 479 -11.98 5.29 12.28
N PHE A 480 -11.39 4.82 11.18
CA PHE A 480 -12.09 4.08 10.13
C PHE A 480 -12.62 2.71 10.58
N HIS A 481 -12.00 2.07 11.57
CA HIS A 481 -12.43 0.77 12.05
C HIS A 481 -13.40 0.82 13.24
N THR A 482 -13.39 1.93 14.00
CA THR A 482 -14.08 1.97 15.30
C THR A 482 -15.11 3.08 15.44
N GLN A 483 -14.99 4.19 14.71
CA GLN A 483 -15.80 5.40 14.95
C GLN A 483 -16.93 5.62 13.94
N GLY A 484 -17.00 4.85 12.85
CA GLY A 484 -18.11 4.93 11.89
C GLY A 484 -18.39 6.35 11.38
N LYS A 485 -19.64 6.82 11.49
CA LYS A 485 -20.06 8.18 11.10
C LYS A 485 -19.28 9.28 11.82
N ASN A 486 -18.93 9.08 13.10
CA ASN A 486 -18.18 10.07 13.87
C ASN A 486 -16.79 10.33 13.29
N ALA A 487 -16.14 9.31 12.69
CA ALA A 487 -14.88 9.52 11.98
C ALA A 487 -15.07 10.51 10.82
N GLN A 488 -16.12 10.34 10.02
CA GLN A 488 -16.34 11.16 8.83
C GLN A 488 -16.75 12.59 9.18
N LEU A 489 -17.60 12.75 10.20
CA LEU A 489 -17.96 14.07 10.72
C LEU A 489 -16.71 14.80 11.26
N PHE A 490 -15.86 14.10 12.00
CA PHE A 490 -14.61 14.66 12.52
C PHE A 490 -13.68 15.10 11.38
N LEU A 491 -13.44 14.25 10.38
CA LEU A 491 -12.53 14.57 9.29
C LEU A 491 -13.01 15.78 8.47
N ARG A 492 -14.33 15.92 8.25
CA ARG A 492 -14.90 17.11 7.57
C ARG A 492 -14.81 18.37 8.40
N ALA A 493 -15.18 18.28 9.67
CA ALA A 493 -15.11 19.43 10.56
C ALA A 493 -13.65 19.89 10.74
N LEU A 494 -12.71 18.94 10.78
CA LEU A 494 -11.28 19.25 10.79
C LEU A 494 -10.85 20.10 9.61
N ALA A 495 -11.33 19.82 8.39
CA ALA A 495 -10.99 20.60 7.22
C ALA A 495 -11.58 22.01 7.26
N LYS A 496 -12.84 22.14 7.72
CA LYS A 496 -13.47 23.45 7.94
C LYS A 496 -12.67 24.29 8.93
N GLU A 497 -12.28 23.72 10.07
CA GLU A 497 -11.49 24.43 11.06
C GLU A 497 -10.06 24.70 10.58
N ALA A 498 -9.51 23.91 9.65
CA ALA A 498 -8.17 24.13 9.10
C ALA A 498 -8.06 25.40 8.24
N THR A 499 -9.16 26.10 7.97
CA THR A 499 -9.17 27.42 7.32
C THR A 499 -8.66 28.52 8.24
N VAL A 500 -8.79 28.36 9.57
CA VAL A 500 -8.23 29.30 10.53
C VAL A 500 -6.73 29.04 10.68
N GLY A 501 -5.94 30.11 10.80
CA GLY A 501 -4.49 29.99 10.94
C GLY A 501 -4.05 29.11 12.14
N PRO A 502 -2.77 28.70 12.19
CA PRO A 502 -2.27 27.68 13.12
C PRO A 502 -2.61 27.90 14.60
N GLU A 503 -2.68 29.16 15.05
CA GLU A 503 -2.93 29.53 16.45
C GLU A 503 -4.38 29.24 16.89
N GLY A 504 -5.35 29.40 15.99
CA GLY A 504 -6.77 29.18 16.29
C GLY A 504 -7.25 27.74 16.06
N TYR A 505 -6.46 26.95 15.34
CA TYR A 505 -6.87 25.63 14.84
C TYR A 505 -7.10 24.61 15.96
N LEU A 506 -6.11 24.41 16.84
CA LEU A 506 -6.18 23.35 17.85
C LEU A 506 -7.30 23.55 18.89
N PRO A 507 -7.56 24.78 19.41
CA PRO A 507 -8.70 25.03 20.30
C PRO A 507 -10.06 24.76 19.64
N ARG A 508 -10.23 25.15 18.38
CA ARG A 508 -11.47 24.90 17.62
C ARG A 508 -11.68 23.42 17.33
N LEU A 509 -10.61 22.75 16.92
CA LEU A 509 -10.63 21.32 16.69
C LEU A 509 -11.00 20.55 17.97
N ARG A 510 -10.46 20.98 19.12
CA ARG A 510 -10.80 20.42 20.42
C ARG A 510 -12.30 20.53 20.73
N THR A 511 -12.92 21.70 20.47
CA THR A 511 -14.37 21.90 20.65
C THR A 511 -15.17 20.92 19.80
N VAL A 512 -14.87 20.84 18.50
CA VAL A 512 -15.51 19.89 17.58
C VAL A 512 -15.34 18.45 18.05
N MET A 513 -14.13 18.06 18.48
CA MET A 513 -13.87 16.71 18.95
C MET A 513 -14.65 16.38 20.24
N ASN A 514 -14.80 17.34 21.15
CA ASN A 514 -15.62 17.16 22.36
C ASN A 514 -17.09 16.91 21.99
N GLU A 515 -17.63 17.63 21.02
CA GLU A 515 -19.02 17.46 20.56
C GLU A 515 -19.26 16.10 19.90
N ILE A 516 -18.31 15.65 19.07
CA ILE A 516 -18.42 14.41 18.30
C ILE A 516 -18.15 13.17 19.17
N PHE A 517 -17.06 13.18 19.93
CA PHE A 517 -16.57 12.01 20.67
C PHE A 517 -17.01 11.95 22.13
N LYS A 518 -17.63 13.03 22.64
CA LYS A 518 -18.30 13.10 23.95
C LYS A 518 -17.49 12.44 25.08
N PRO A 519 -16.27 12.94 25.38
CA PRO A 519 -15.47 12.41 26.49
C PRO A 519 -16.20 12.59 27.83
N ALA A 520 -15.78 11.83 28.85
CA ALA A 520 -16.34 11.98 30.19
C ALA A 520 -16.04 13.37 30.79
N PRO A 521 -16.83 13.87 31.76
CA PRO A 521 -16.55 15.15 32.41
C PRO A 521 -15.12 15.21 32.98
N GLY A 522 -14.35 16.23 32.56
CA GLY A 522 -12.95 16.41 32.98
C GLY A 522 -11.93 15.59 32.18
N GLU A 523 -12.36 14.74 31.25
CA GLU A 523 -11.48 13.96 30.38
C GLU A 523 -11.07 14.77 29.13
N ASP A 524 -9.78 14.76 28.81
CA ASP A 524 -9.23 15.38 27.61
C ASP A 524 -9.49 14.50 26.38
N VAL A 525 -10.20 15.01 25.37
CA VAL A 525 -10.59 14.24 24.18
C VAL A 525 -9.41 13.67 23.39
N PHE A 526 -8.28 14.38 23.33
CA PHE A 526 -7.10 13.85 22.63
C PHE A 526 -6.49 12.67 23.39
N SER A 527 -6.45 12.75 24.72
CA SER A 527 -5.95 11.68 25.59
C SER A 527 -6.86 10.46 25.51
N LYS A 528 -8.19 10.65 25.60
CA LYS A 528 -9.19 9.59 25.38
C LYS A 528 -8.95 8.85 24.07
N LEU A 529 -8.92 9.57 22.95
CA LEU A 529 -8.77 8.95 21.63
C LEU A 529 -7.40 8.31 21.44
N ASN A 530 -6.35 8.87 22.04
CA ASN A 530 -5.03 8.28 22.03
C ASN A 530 -5.01 6.93 22.78
N ASP A 531 -5.67 6.83 23.93
CA ASP A 531 -5.75 5.60 24.71
C ASP A 531 -6.62 4.54 24.03
N GLU A 532 -7.76 4.95 23.46
CA GLU A 532 -8.62 4.06 22.66
C GLU A 532 -7.89 3.53 21.42
N MET A 533 -7.15 4.40 20.70
CA MET A 533 -6.30 3.99 19.59
C MET A 533 -5.24 2.98 20.04
N ARG A 534 -4.53 3.25 21.14
CA ARG A 534 -3.49 2.33 21.65
C ARG A 534 -4.06 0.99 22.10
N ALA A 535 -5.25 0.98 22.70
CA ALA A 535 -5.98 -0.25 23.04
C ALA A 535 -6.38 -1.03 21.79
N TYR A 536 -6.91 -0.34 20.77
CA TYR A 536 -7.22 -0.91 19.45
C TYR A 536 -5.99 -1.54 18.80
N LEU A 537 -4.84 -0.85 18.80
CA LEU A 537 -3.60 -1.35 18.22
C LEU A 537 -3.11 -2.61 18.96
N THR A 538 -3.12 -2.59 20.29
CA THR A 538 -2.71 -3.75 21.11
C THR A 538 -3.56 -4.97 20.77
N LYS A 539 -4.88 -4.81 20.75
CA LYS A 539 -5.83 -5.89 20.45
C LYS A 539 -5.74 -6.39 19.00
N THR A 540 -5.47 -5.50 18.05
CA THR A 540 -5.56 -5.84 16.62
C THR A 540 -4.25 -6.36 16.08
N TYR A 541 -3.12 -5.83 16.56
CA TYR A 541 -1.81 -6.07 15.96
C TYR A 541 -0.79 -6.73 16.88
N LEU A 542 -0.93 -6.63 18.23
CA LEU A 542 0.09 -7.12 19.18
C LEU A 542 -0.35 -8.24 20.12
N SER A 543 -1.65 -8.50 20.30
CA SER A 543 -2.10 -9.65 21.10
C SER A 543 -1.89 -10.95 20.31
N GLN A 544 -0.62 -11.38 20.26
CA GLN A 544 -0.14 -12.72 19.90
C GLN A 544 1.09 -13.05 20.72
#